data_AF-A0A8T7IPR6-F1
#
_entry.id   AF-A0A8T7IPR6-F1
#
_cell.length_a   1.000
_cell.length_b   1.000
_cell.length_c   1.000
_cell.angle_alpha   90.00
_cell.angle_beta   90.00
_cell.angle_gamma   90.00
#
_symmetry.space_group_name_H-M   'P 1'
#
loop_
_entity.id
_entity.type
_entity.pdbx_description
1 polymer ?
#
loop_
_entity_poly.entity_id
_entity_poly.type
_entity_poly.pdbx_seq_one_letter_code
_entity_poly.pdbx_strand_id
1 'polypeptide(L)' 'MTEFKVNRVTIIKQDDVIESIASALQFISYYHPKDFIDAVHEAYQREESKAAKDAMAQILIN' A
#
# COMPACT_ATOMS: atom_id res chain seq x y z
N MET A 1 -25.62 -45.65 7.47
CA MET A 1 -25.62 -44.53 8.44
C MET A 1 -24.72 -43.46 7.86
N THR A 2 -25.32 -42.32 7.51
CA THR A 2 -24.78 -41.32 6.57
C THR A 2 -23.64 -40.50 7.18
N GLU A 3 -22.53 -40.34 6.45
CA GLU A 3 -21.44 -39.40 6.76
C GLU A 3 -21.94 -37.95 6.67
N PHE A 4 -21.82 -37.19 7.76
CA PHE A 4 -22.02 -35.75 7.74
C PHE A 4 -20.74 -35.05 7.27
N LYS A 5 -20.77 -34.55 6.05
CA LYS A 5 -19.74 -33.68 5.46
C LYS A 5 -19.80 -32.31 6.14
N VAL A 6 -18.80 -31.97 6.95
CA VAL A 6 -18.69 -30.63 7.55
C VAL A 6 -18.41 -29.62 6.43
N ASN A 7 -19.40 -28.76 6.13
CA ASN A 7 -19.16 -27.55 5.37
C ASN A 7 -18.27 -26.63 6.21
N ARG A 8 -17.01 -26.45 5.84
CA ARG A 8 -16.15 -25.42 6.44
C ARG A 8 -16.60 -24.05 5.92
N VAL A 9 -17.52 -23.43 6.62
CA VAL A 9 -17.83 -22.01 6.44
C VAL A 9 -16.88 -21.23 7.34
N THR A 10 -16.00 -20.43 6.75
CA THR A 10 -15.21 -19.44 7.50
C THR A 10 -16.13 -18.26 7.80
N ILE A 11 -16.39 -18.00 9.08
CA ILE A 11 -17.15 -16.82 9.51
C ILE A 11 -16.17 -15.65 9.61
N ILE A 12 -16.39 -14.61 8.80
CA ILE A 12 -15.68 -13.33 8.88
C ILE A 12 -16.49 -12.40 9.77
N LYS A 13 -15.88 -11.94 10.86
CA LYS A 13 -16.47 -10.97 11.78
C LYS A 13 -16.28 -9.56 11.24
N GLN A 14 -17.08 -8.63 11.74
CA GLN A 14 -16.93 -7.21 11.43
C GLN A 14 -15.51 -6.70 11.74
N ASP A 15 -14.95 -7.11 12.89
CA ASP A 15 -13.62 -6.69 13.32
C ASP A 15 -12.53 -7.16 12.35
N ASP A 16 -12.65 -8.37 11.78
CA ASP A 16 -11.69 -8.89 10.79
C ASP A 16 -11.62 -7.97 9.55
N VAL A 17 -12.77 -7.44 9.12
CA VAL A 17 -12.84 -6.51 7.98
C VAL A 17 -12.21 -5.17 8.34
N ILE A 18 -12.55 -4.62 9.50
CA ILE A 18 -12.01 -3.33 9.96
C ILE A 18 -10.49 -3.41 10.08
N GLU A 19 -9.96 -4.43 10.74
CA GLU A 19 -8.52 -4.63 10.91
C GLU A 19 -7.80 -4.84 9.57
N SER A 20 -8.39 -5.63 8.66
CA SER A 20 -7.79 -5.87 7.34
C SER A 20 -7.68 -4.59 6.51
N ILE A 21 -8.73 -3.76 6.48
CA ILE A 21 -8.74 -2.49 5.75
C ILE A 21 -7.78 -1.50 6.40
N ALA A 22 -7.82 -1.35 7.72
CA ALA A 22 -6.91 -0.47 8.45
C ALA A 22 -5.44 -0.84 8.17
N SER A 23 -5.12 -2.13 8.20
CA SER A 23 -3.77 -2.63 7.92
C SER A 23 -3.37 -2.40 6.46
N ALA A 24 -4.29 -2.62 5.51
CA ALA A 24 -4.03 -2.37 4.09
C ALA A 24 -3.79 -0.88 3.81
N LEU A 25 -4.61 0.01 4.37
CA LEU A 25 -4.44 1.46 4.22
C LEU A 25 -3.13 1.93 4.85
N GLN A 26 -2.81 1.44 6.05
CA GLN A 26 -1.53 1.71 6.72
C GLN A 26 -0.34 1.28 5.85
N PHE A 27 -0.40 0.09 5.25
CA PHE A 27 0.64 -0.41 4.36
C PHE A 27 0.81 0.47 3.13
N ILE A 28 -0.29 0.81 2.43
CA ILE A 28 -0.26 1.65 1.23
C ILE A 28 0.29 3.05 1.51
N SER A 29 -0.01 3.63 2.68
CA SER A 29 0.49 4.96 3.05
C SER A 29 1.98 4.99 3.39
N TYR A 30 2.57 3.86 3.83
CA TYR A 30 3.97 3.80 4.24
C TYR A 30 4.89 3.15 3.20
N TYR A 31 4.38 2.24 2.38
CA TYR A 31 5.18 1.51 1.41
C TYR A 31 4.95 2.02 0.00
N HIS A 32 5.99 2.66 -0.55
CA HIS A 32 6.03 3.04 -1.95
C HIS A 32 6.75 1.94 -2.74
N PRO A 33 6.15 1.39 -3.80
CA PRO A 33 6.78 0.35 -4.60
C PRO A 33 8.00 0.90 -5.36
N LYS A 34 8.95 0.02 -5.67
CA LYS A 34 10.25 0.42 -6.24
C LYS A 34 10.09 1.20 -7.55
N ASP A 35 9.15 0.80 -8.40
CA ASP A 35 8.85 1.46 -9.67
C ASP A 35 8.40 2.91 -9.50
N PHE A 36 7.58 3.21 -8.49
CA PHE A 36 7.22 4.57 -8.14
C PHE A 36 8.46 5.39 -7.75
N ILE A 37 9.31 4.86 -6.87
CA ILE A 37 10.53 5.56 -6.41
C ILE A 37 11.49 5.79 -7.57
N ASP A 38 11.71 4.79 -8.43
CA ASP A 38 12.56 4.92 -9.61
C ASP A 38 12.01 6.00 -10.56
N ALA A 39 10.70 6.02 -10.80
CA ALA A 39 10.05 7.03 -11.66
C ALA A 39 10.17 8.45 -11.08
N VAL A 40 9.96 8.62 -9.76
CA VAL A 40 10.14 9.91 -9.09
C VAL A 40 11.60 10.35 -9.14
N HIS A 41 12.56 9.44 -8.96
CA HIS A 41 13.98 9.75 -9.06
C HIS A 41 14.37 10.20 -10.47
N GLU A 42 13.94 9.47 -11.50
CA GLU A 42 14.17 9.83 -12.89
C GLU A 42 13.62 11.20 -13.25
N ALA A 43 12.41 11.53 -12.77
CA ALA A 43 11.80 12.82 -12.98
C ALA A 43 12.51 13.93 -12.19
N TYR A 44 12.97 13.67 -10.97
CA TYR A 44 13.78 14.59 -10.16
C TYR A 44 15.07 15.02 -10.89
N GLN A 45 15.73 14.09 -11.58
CA GLN A 45 16.95 14.40 -12.34
C GLN A 45 16.69 15.37 -13.51
N ARG A 46 15.50 15.28 -14.13
CA ARG A 46 15.11 16.07 -15.31
C ARG A 46 14.39 17.37 -14.96
N GLU A 47 13.83 17.48 -13.76
CA GLU A 47 13.04 18.64 -13.34
C GLU A 47 13.91 19.91 -13.22
N GLU A 48 13.40 21.01 -13.77
CA GLU A 48 14.04 22.32 -13.83
C GLU A 48 13.47 23.28 -12.77
N SER A 49 12.19 23.14 -12.43
CA SER A 49 11.54 23.96 -11.40
C SER A 49 12.07 23.59 -10.02
N LYS A 50 12.76 24.54 -9.38
CA LYS A 50 13.31 24.35 -8.04
C LYS A 50 12.27 23.87 -7.02
N ALA A 51 11.09 24.50 -7.00
CA ALA A 51 10.04 24.14 -6.06
C ALA A 51 9.51 22.72 -6.28
N ALA A 52 9.34 22.30 -7.55
CA ALA A 52 8.93 20.94 -7.87
C ALA A 52 10.03 19.93 -7.49
N LYS A 53 11.29 20.25 -7.81
CA LYS A 53 12.45 19.43 -7.47
C LYS A 53 12.61 19.23 -5.96
N ASP A 54 12.39 20.27 -5.17
CA ASP A 54 12.41 20.22 -3.70
C ASP A 54 11.28 19.33 -3.16
N ALA A 55 10.05 19.44 -3.71
CA ALA A 55 8.94 18.57 -3.34
C ALA A 55 9.21 17.09 -3.66
N MET A 56 9.80 16.79 -4.82
CA MET A 56 10.18 15.43 -5.19
C MET A 56 11.29 14.88 -4.28
N ALA A 57 12.26 15.71 -3.89
CA ALA A 57 13.28 15.32 -2.92
C ALA A 57 12.65 14.94 -1.57
N GLN A 58 11.63 15.66 -1.11
CA GLN A 58 10.91 15.27 0.11
C GLN A 58 10.22 13.90 -0.04
N ILE A 59 9.60 13.62 -1.18
CA ILE A 59 9.00 12.29 -1.45
C ILE A 59 10.06 11.18 -1.45
N LEU A 60 11.27 11.43 -1.96
CA LEU A 60 12.34 10.43 -2.04
C LEU A 60 13.07 10.18 -0.71
N ILE A 61 13.00 11.12 0.23
CA ILE A 61 13.68 11.03 1.54
C ILE A 61 12.77 10.40 2.61
N ASN A 62 11.47 10.69 2.55
CA ASN A 62 10.48 10.20 3.50
C ASN A 62 10.04 8.77 3.19
#